data_AF-A0A382RXF5-F1
#
_entry.id   AF-A0A382RXF5-F1
#
_cell.length_a   1.000
_cell.length_b   1.000
_cell.length_c   1.000
_cell.angle_alpha   90.00
_cell.angle_beta   90.00
_cell.angle_gamma   90.00
#
_symmetry.space_group_name_H-M   'P 1'
#
loop_
_entity.id
_entity.type
_entity.pdbx_description
1 polymer ?
#
loop_
_entity_poly.entity_id
_entity_poly.type
_entity_poly.pdbx_seq_one_letter_code
_entity_poly.pdbx_strand_id
1 'polypeptide(L)'
;MNRPLTLVVVSILFFVSVAAASAQLGSPFSGRLKPIADGQGGVPPATGSGFLYSVMDYYEQGPKIMVNGTFDGLRSPATVAHLHRATTGPDAPGGPTPGPKVFDLVVSHA
;
A
#
# COMPACT_ATOMS: atom_id res chain seq x y z
N MET A 1 -32.14 -10.98 -41.92
CA MET A 1 -31.38 -9.70 -41.93
C MET A 1 -31.32 -9.20 -40.49
N ASN A 2 -30.32 -9.60 -39.68
CA ASN A 2 -30.29 -9.30 -38.23
C ASN A 2 -29.00 -8.56 -37.81
N ARG A 3 -28.34 -7.90 -38.76
CA ARG A 3 -27.04 -7.22 -38.56
C ARG A 3 -27.05 -6.01 -37.59
N PRO A 4 -28.14 -5.24 -37.37
CA PRO A 4 -28.05 -4.05 -36.53
C PRO A 4 -27.97 -4.39 -35.04
N LEU A 5 -28.62 -5.48 -34.60
CA LEU A 5 -28.65 -5.87 -33.18
C LEU A 5 -27.27 -6.33 -32.69
N THR A 6 -26.53 -7.09 -33.51
CA THR A 6 -25.18 -7.56 -33.18
C THR A 6 -24.19 -6.41 -33.04
N LEU A 7 -24.29 -5.39 -33.91
CA LEU A 7 -23.43 -4.19 -33.86
C LEU A 7 -23.67 -3.34 -32.60
N VAL A 8 -24.93 -3.19 -32.20
CA VAL A 8 -25.29 -2.46 -30.97
C VAL A 8 -24.75 -3.17 -29.73
N VAL A 9 -24.91 -4.48 -29.64
CA VAL A 9 -24.43 -5.27 -28.48
C VAL A 9 -22.90 -5.23 -28.38
N VAL A 10 -22.18 -5.40 -29.50
CA VAL A 10 -20.70 -5.30 -29.52
C VAL A 10 -20.23 -3.92 -29.11
N SER A 11 -20.90 -2.86 -29.56
CA SER A 11 -20.56 -1.47 -29.20
C SER A 11 -20.77 -1.21 -27.70
N ILE A 12 -21.87 -1.68 -27.12
CA ILE A 12 -22.14 -1.55 -25.68
C ILE A 12 -21.10 -2.29 -24.85
N LEU A 13 -20.74 -3.53 -25.21
CA LEU A 13 -19.70 -4.30 -24.53
C LEU A 13 -18.33 -3.62 -24.59
N PHE A 14 -18.00 -2.97 -25.72
CA PHE A 14 -16.76 -2.22 -25.88
C PHE A 14 -16.71 -0.95 -25.01
N PHE A 15 -17.82 -0.24 -24.86
CA PHE A 15 -17.88 0.94 -23.99
C PHE A 15 -17.85 0.58 -22.50
N VAL A 16 -18.43 -0.55 -22.09
CA VAL A 16 -18.41 -1.01 -20.69
C VAL A 16 -17.01 -1.46 -20.26
N SER A 17 -16.22 -2.06 -21.15
CA SER A 17 -14.86 -2.53 -20.81
C SER A 17 -13.86 -1.38 -20.62
N VAL A 18 -14.00 -0.28 -21.37
CA VAL A 18 -13.11 0.88 -21.25
C VAL A 18 -13.37 1.67 -19.96
N ALA A 19 -14.64 1.80 -19.53
CA ALA A 19 -15.00 2.48 -18.28
C ALA A 19 -14.51 1.73 -17.02
N ALA A 20 -14.45 0.39 -17.08
CA ALA A 20 -13.95 -0.43 -15.98
C ALA A 20 -12.43 -0.29 -15.78
N ALA A 21 -11.66 -0.01 -16.84
CA ALA A 21 -10.20 0.12 -16.76
C ALA A 21 -9.75 1.37 -15.98
N SER A 22 -10.54 2.46 -16.02
CA SER A 22 -10.23 3.71 -15.31
C SER A 22 -10.57 3.71 -13.81
N ALA A 23 -11.33 2.73 -13.32
CA ALA A 23 -11.80 2.68 -11.93
C ALA A 23 -10.84 2.00 -10.96
N GLN A 24 -9.75 1.38 -11.45
CA GLN A 24 -8.83 0.60 -10.62
C GLN A 24 -7.59 1.38 -10.16
N LEU A 25 -7.54 2.72 -10.31
CA LEU A 25 -6.40 3.47 -9.77
C LEU A 25 -6.56 3.59 -8.25
N GLY A 26 -5.74 2.87 -7.49
CA GLY A 26 -5.68 3.00 -6.04
C GLY A 26 -5.24 4.41 -5.67
N SER A 27 -5.96 5.07 -4.75
CA SER A 27 -5.60 6.41 -4.30
C SER A 27 -4.21 6.41 -3.65
N PRO A 28 -3.36 7.41 -3.92
CA PRO A 28 -2.08 7.55 -3.23
C PRO A 28 -2.32 7.65 -1.72
N PHE A 29 -1.49 6.96 -0.95
CA PHE A 29 -1.55 6.97 0.51
C PHE A 29 -0.32 7.68 1.07
N SER A 30 -0.51 8.54 2.06
CA SER A 30 0.57 9.16 2.82
C SER A 30 0.27 9.15 4.30
N GLY A 31 1.27 8.88 5.12
CA GLY A 31 1.10 8.84 6.56
C GLY A 31 2.39 9.17 7.32
N ARG A 32 2.22 9.65 8.56
CA ARG A 32 3.34 9.75 9.49
C ARG A 32 3.56 8.40 10.15
N LEU A 33 4.81 7.95 10.18
CA LEU A 33 5.19 6.75 10.93
C LEU A 33 5.24 7.11 12.41
N LYS A 34 4.62 6.28 13.23
CA LYS A 34 4.71 6.36 14.69
C LYS A 34 5.36 5.07 15.20
N PRO A 35 6.25 5.16 16.21
CA PRO A 35 6.67 3.99 16.94
C PRO A 35 5.45 3.25 17.49
N ILE A 36 5.43 1.94 17.28
CA ILE A 36 4.47 1.04 17.90
C ILE A 36 5.25 0.07 18.78
N ALA A 37 4.74 -0.21 19.98
CA ALA A 37 5.28 -1.30 20.78
C ALA A 37 4.95 -2.61 20.06
N ASP A 38 5.93 -3.50 19.94
CA ASP A 38 5.79 -4.82 19.29
C ASP A 38 4.95 -5.81 20.11
N GLY A 39 4.38 -5.37 21.24
CA GLY A 39 3.59 -6.20 22.16
C GLY A 39 4.40 -7.25 22.91
N GLN A 40 5.70 -7.37 22.65
CA GLN A 40 6.63 -8.22 23.37
C GLN A 40 7.17 -7.41 24.54
N GLY A 41 6.51 -7.50 25.69
CA GLY A 41 6.88 -6.75 26.89
C GLY A 41 8.36 -6.93 27.24
N GLY A 42 9.17 -5.90 26.95
CA GLY A 42 10.61 -5.93 27.20
C GLY A 42 11.44 -4.98 26.33
N VAL A 43 10.94 -4.54 25.17
CA VAL A 43 11.69 -3.61 24.31
C VAL A 43 11.43 -2.15 24.75
N PRO A 44 12.47 -1.34 25.05
CA PRO A 44 12.30 0.08 25.32
C PRO A 44 11.53 0.76 24.18
N PRO A 45 10.72 1.81 24.45
CA PRO A 45 9.98 2.49 23.40
C PRO A 45 10.94 2.87 22.27
N ALA A 46 10.66 2.36 21.07
CA ALA A 46 11.42 2.67 19.88
C ALA A 46 11.44 4.19 19.73
N THR A 47 12.64 4.78 19.72
CA THR A 47 12.80 6.20 19.45
C THR A 47 12.84 6.39 17.94
N GLY A 48 12.35 7.54 17.51
CA GLY A 48 12.42 7.95 16.12
C GLY A 48 11.06 8.33 15.56
N SER A 49 11.12 8.94 14.40
CA SER A 49 9.94 9.36 13.64
C SER A 49 10.23 9.18 12.17
N GLY A 50 9.18 9.10 11.37
CA GLY A 50 9.36 9.00 9.94
C GLY A 50 8.12 9.43 9.18
N PHE A 51 8.31 9.50 7.88
CA PHE A 51 7.25 9.74 6.91
C PHE A 51 7.32 8.65 5.87
N LEU A 52 6.15 8.21 5.42
CA LEU A 52 6.03 7.23 4.36
C LEU A 52 4.89 7.63 3.43
N TYR A 53 5.13 7.46 2.14
CA TYR A 53 4.14 7.59 1.11
C TYR A 53 4.21 6.39 0.18
N SER A 54 3.08 6.09 -0.44
CA SER A 54 2.97 5.01 -1.39
C SER A 54 2.16 5.43 -2.59
N VAL A 55 2.63 5.02 -3.76
CA VAL A 55 1.98 5.21 -5.05
C VAL A 55 1.77 3.84 -5.67
N MET A 56 0.57 3.60 -6.19
CA MET A 56 0.26 2.42 -6.97
C MET A 56 0.42 2.76 -8.45
N ASP A 57 1.40 2.13 -9.09
CA ASP A 57 1.65 2.28 -10.53
C ASP A 57 1.22 1.01 -11.26
N TYR A 58 0.70 1.17 -12.48
CA TYR A 58 0.33 0.05 -13.34
C TYR A 58 1.43 -0.20 -14.37
N TYR A 59 1.96 -1.43 -14.37
CA TYR A 59 2.91 -1.91 -15.37
C TYR A 59 2.24 -3.00 -16.21
N GLU A 60 2.81 -3.33 -17.37
CA GLU A 60 2.31 -4.42 -18.24
C GLU A 60 2.25 -5.77 -17.51
N GLN A 61 3.09 -5.97 -16.49
CA GLN A 61 3.14 -7.19 -15.68
C GLN A 61 2.15 -7.17 -14.50
N GLY A 62 1.41 -6.08 -14.31
CA GLY A 62 0.46 -5.88 -13.21
C GLY A 62 0.77 -4.64 -12.35
N PRO A 63 -0.10 -4.34 -11.36
CA PRO A 63 0.09 -3.22 -10.46
C PRO A 63 1.31 -3.44 -9.57
N LYS A 64 2.12 -2.41 -9.39
CA LYS A 64 3.22 -2.39 -8.42
C LYS A 64 3.01 -1.25 -7.44
N ILE A 65 3.20 -1.58 -6.17
CA ILE A 65 3.19 -0.59 -5.09
C ILE A 65 4.63 -0.09 -4.92
N MET A 66 4.84 1.20 -5.12
CA MET A 66 6.05 1.87 -4.65
C MET A 66 5.80 2.35 -3.23
N VAL A 67 6.74 2.06 -2.33
CA VAL A 67 6.70 2.55 -0.95
C VAL A 67 8.01 3.26 -0.67
N ASN A 68 7.92 4.56 -0.43
CA ASN A 68 9.07 5.40 -0.15
C ASN A 68 8.86 6.12 1.17
N GLY A 69 9.95 6.37 1.89
CA GLY A 69 9.87 7.07 3.15
C GLY A 69 11.23 7.47 3.68
N THR A 70 11.20 8.22 4.77
CA THR A 70 12.37 8.65 5.54
C THR A 70 12.10 8.39 7.01
N PHE A 71 13.13 8.01 7.75
CA PHE A 71 13.08 7.86 9.19
C PHE A 71 14.30 8.52 9.83
N ASP A 72 14.14 9.00 11.06
CA ASP A 72 15.18 9.67 11.83
C ASP A 72 15.00 9.38 13.33
N GLY A 73 16.02 9.65 14.14
CA GLY A 73 16.01 9.49 15.60
C GLY A 73 16.01 8.04 16.08
N LEU A 74 16.39 7.09 15.21
CA LEU A 74 16.64 5.72 15.59
C LEU A 74 17.89 5.65 16.49
N ARG A 75 17.89 4.74 17.48
CA ARG A 75 19.06 4.55 18.38
C ARG A 75 20.27 3.93 17.67
N SER A 76 20.04 3.31 16.53
CA SER A 76 21.05 2.68 15.67
C SER A 76 20.62 2.80 14.21
N PRO A 77 21.53 2.58 13.25
CA PRO A 77 21.15 2.44 11.85
C PRO A 77 20.03 1.40 11.67
N ALA A 78 19.13 1.64 10.72
CA ALA A 78 18.12 0.65 10.36
C ALA A 78 18.79 -0.54 9.68
N THR A 79 18.46 -1.75 10.13
CA THR A 79 19.00 -3.00 9.58
C THR A 79 17.94 -3.84 8.90
N VAL A 80 16.66 -3.58 9.19
CA VAL A 80 15.53 -4.37 8.71
C VAL A 80 14.33 -3.45 8.48
N ALA A 81 13.58 -3.69 7.42
CA ALA A 81 12.30 -3.05 7.15
C ALA A 81 11.30 -4.06 6.58
N HIS A 82 10.05 -4.00 7.05
CA HIS A 82 8.99 -4.93 6.65
C HIS A 82 7.71 -4.17 6.32
N LEU A 83 6.93 -4.71 5.37
CA LEU A 83 5.55 -4.32 5.15
C LEU A 83 4.64 -5.36 5.78
N HIS A 84 3.69 -4.90 6.60
CA HIS A 84 2.69 -5.74 7.25
C HIS A 84 1.31 -5.41 6.69
N ARG A 85 0.46 -6.43 6.56
CA ARG A 85 -0.97 -6.20 6.35
C ARG A 85 -1.62 -6.02 7.71
N ALA A 86 -2.13 -4.83 8.00
CA ALA A 86 -2.80 -4.57 9.28
C ALA A 86 -4.02 -5.48 9.46
N THR A 87 -4.26 -5.97 10.67
CA THR A 87 -5.46 -6.74 11.02
C THR A 87 -6.65 -5.83 11.31
N THR A 88 -6.39 -4.61 11.76
CA THR A 88 -7.39 -3.57 11.99
C THR A 88 -7.07 -2.32 11.17
N GLY A 89 -8.13 -1.63 10.74
CA GLY A 89 -7.99 -0.37 9.99
C GLY A 89 -7.52 0.80 10.87
N PRO A 90 -7.12 1.93 10.25
CA PRO A 90 -6.68 3.12 10.96
C PRO A 90 -7.74 3.71 11.89
N ASP A 91 -9.02 3.48 11.61
CA ASP A 91 -10.16 4.01 12.38
C ASP A 91 -10.57 3.12 13.56
N ALA A 92 -9.84 2.04 13.84
CA ALA A 92 -10.13 1.17 14.98
C ALA A 92 -9.87 1.90 16.31
N PRO A 93 -10.66 1.67 17.38
CA PRO A 93 -10.51 2.36 18.67
C PRO A 93 -9.11 2.20 19.32
N GLY A 94 -8.41 1.10 19.03
CA GLY A 94 -7.04 0.84 19.49
C GLY A 94 -5.95 1.21 18.47
N GLY A 95 -6.32 1.80 17.34
CA GLY A 95 -5.45 2.03 16.19
C GLY A 95 -5.19 0.76 15.36
N PRO A 96 -4.34 0.87 14.32
CA PRO A 96 -3.98 -0.24 13.48
C PRO A 96 -3.05 -1.21 14.23
N THR A 97 -3.44 -2.49 14.28
CA THR A 97 -2.62 -3.56 14.82
C THR A 97 -1.81 -4.20 13.70
N PRO A 98 -0.49 -4.36 13.84
CA PRO A 98 0.33 -5.08 12.86
C PRO A 98 -0.19 -6.51 12.68
N GLY A 99 -0.48 -6.87 11.44
CA GLY A 99 -0.76 -8.26 11.09
C GLY A 99 0.47 -8.96 10.52
N PRO A 100 0.27 -10.05 9.76
CA PRO A 100 1.39 -10.81 9.22
C PRO A 100 2.25 -9.95 8.29
N LYS A 101 3.56 -10.23 8.31
CA LYS A 101 4.51 -9.70 7.34
C LYS A 101 4.10 -10.16 5.95
N VAL A 102 4.02 -9.24 5.00
CA VAL A 102 3.72 -9.53 3.59
C VAL A 102 4.90 -9.27 2.66
N PHE A 103 5.86 -8.44 3.07
CA PHE A 103 7.02 -8.14 2.25
C PHE A 103 8.24 -7.72 3.08
N ASP A 104 9.43 -8.09 2.63
CA ASP A 104 10.71 -7.61 3.16
C ASP A 104 11.23 -6.47 2.29
N LEU A 105 11.47 -5.31 2.90
CA LEU A 105 12.00 -4.14 2.22
C LEU A 105 13.54 -4.16 2.31
N VAL A 106 14.19 -3.71 1.24
CA VAL A 106 15.63 -3.48 1.25
C VAL A 106 15.91 -2.18 1.98
N VAL A 107 16.76 -2.23 3.00
CA VAL A 107 17.31 -1.02 3.63
C VAL A 107 18.62 -0.68 2.93
N SER A 108 18.66 0.46 2.25
CA SER A 108 19.88 1.02 1.66
C SER A 108 20.42 2.17 2.52
N HIS A 109 21.74 2.25 2.61
CA HIS A 109 22.43 3.40 3.18
C HIS A 109 22.73 4.40 2.05
N ALA A 110 22.61 5.69 2.34
CA ALA A 110 23.11 6.76 1.48
C ALA A 110 24.60 7.01 1.75
#